data_AF-A0A151TZT1-F1
#
_entry.id   AF-A0A151TZT1-F1
#
_cell.length_a   1.000
_cell.length_b   1.000
_cell.length_c   1.000
_cell.angle_alpha   90.00
_cell.angle_beta   90.00
_cell.angle_gamma   90.00
#
_symmetry.space_group_name_H-M   'P 1'
#
loop_
_entity.id
_entity.type
_entity.pdbx_description
1 polymer ?
#
loop_
_entity_poly.entity_id
_entity_poly.type
_entity_poly.pdbx_seq_one_letter_code
_entity_poly.pdbx_strand_id
1 'polypeptide(L)'
;MILEGPHTCVSPLISQDHNKLGSRMISQTICEIIEVDPSIPISTIIAHIKSAMGYTISYRKGWLWKQHAIENIFGNWEESYNKLSGMLQAM
;
A
#
# COMPACT_ATOMS: atom_id res chain seq x y z
N MET A 1 50.78 4.24 19.53
CA MET A 1 50.89 2.79 19.28
C MET A 1 49.47 2.27 19.18
N ILE A 2 49.08 1.86 17.97
CA ILE A 2 47.72 1.61 17.53
C ILE A 2 47.32 0.20 17.99
N LEU A 3 46.14 0.05 18.59
CA LEU A 3 45.58 -1.24 19.00
C LEU A 3 44.98 -1.93 17.77
N GLU A 4 45.80 -2.74 17.10
CA GLU A 4 45.41 -3.65 16.01
C GLU A 4 44.72 -4.89 16.62
N GLY A 5 43.41 -4.83 16.82
CA GLY A 5 42.57 -6.01 17.02
C GLY A 5 41.75 -6.28 15.77
N PRO A 6 41.62 -7.54 15.28
CA PRO A 6 40.75 -7.84 14.16
C PRO A 6 39.30 -7.54 14.57
N HIS A 7 38.81 -6.41 14.10
CA HIS A 7 37.42 -6.00 14.24
C HIS A 7 36.58 -6.90 13.33
N THR A 8 36.16 -8.03 13.89
CA THR A 8 35.09 -8.84 13.32
C THR A 8 33.77 -8.15 13.64
N CYS A 9 33.51 -7.01 13.00
CA CYS A 9 32.17 -6.43 12.97
C CYS A 9 31.31 -7.25 11.99
N VAL A 10 31.02 -8.50 12.35
CA VAL A 10 29.88 -9.23 11.78
C VAL A 10 28.67 -8.77 12.57
N SER A 11 27.93 -7.79 12.03
CA SER A 11 26.59 -7.47 12.54
C SER A 11 25.69 -8.69 12.30
N PRO A 12 25.22 -9.42 13.33
CA PRO A 12 24.34 -10.58 13.12
C PRO A 12 22.90 -10.16 12.83
N LEU A 13 22.57 -8.88 12.94
CA LEU A 13 21.29 -8.34 12.55
C LEU A 13 21.49 -7.49 11.30
N ILE A 14 21.58 -8.15 10.14
CA ILE A 14 20.81 -7.64 9.01
C ILE A 14 19.40 -7.56 9.56
N SER A 15 18.98 -6.35 9.95
CA SER A 15 17.60 -6.09 10.29
C SER A 15 16.84 -6.50 9.04
N GLN A 16 16.29 -7.70 9.10
CA GLN A 16 15.35 -8.23 8.13
C GLN A 16 14.05 -7.46 8.31
N ASP A 17 14.14 -6.14 8.12
CA ASP A 17 13.02 -5.22 8.10
C ASP A 17 12.31 -5.44 6.76
N HIS A 18 11.70 -6.62 6.64
CA HIS A 18 10.82 -7.05 5.56
C HIS A 18 9.50 -6.28 5.61
N ASN A 19 9.33 -5.34 6.54
CA ASN A 19 8.12 -4.54 6.68
C ASN A 19 7.86 -3.69 5.42
N LYS A 20 8.92 -3.14 4.82
CA LYS A 20 8.80 -2.36 3.56
C LYS A 20 8.52 -3.23 2.34
N LEU A 21 9.05 -4.46 2.31
CA LEU A 21 8.80 -5.40 1.22
C LEU A 21 7.35 -5.88 1.28
N GLY A 22 6.88 -6.26 2.47
CA GLY A 22 5.49 -6.62 2.71
C GLY A 22 4.53 -5.49 2.37
N SER A 23 4.82 -4.25 2.77
CA SER A 23 3.93 -3.11 2.48
C SER A 23 3.81 -2.82 0.97
N ARG A 24 4.90 -2.91 0.20
CA ARG A 24 4.85 -2.73 -1.26
C ARG A 24 4.04 -3.83 -1.93
N MET A 25 4.24 -5.08 -1.52
CA MET A 25 3.48 -6.22 -2.06
C MET A 25 1.99 -6.10 -1.75
N ILE A 26 1.63 -5.73 -0.52
CA ILE A 26 0.23 -5.51 -0.12
C ILE A 26 -0.40 -4.41 -0.98
N SER A 27 0.30 -3.28 -1.16
CA SER A 27 -0.20 -2.19 -1.98
C SER A 27 -0.46 -2.62 -3.43
N GLN A 28 0.45 -3.39 -4.03
CA GLN A 28 0.27 -3.92 -5.39
C GLN A 28 -0.94 -4.87 -5.48
N THR A 29 -1.04 -5.82 -4.54
CA THR A 29 -2.16 -6.77 -4.50
C THR A 29 -3.50 -6.06 -4.36
N ILE A 30 -3.58 -5.01 -3.53
CA ILE A 30 -4.81 -4.24 -3.35
C ILE A 30 -5.16 -3.47 -4.63
N CYS A 31 -4.18 -2.85 -5.31
CA CYS A 31 -4.42 -2.20 -6.59
C CYS A 31 -4.98 -3.16 -7.63
N GLU A 32 -4.39 -4.35 -7.79
CA GLU A 32 -4.87 -5.38 -8.73
C GLU A 32 -6.33 -5.78 -8.43
N ILE A 33 -6.67 -5.98 -7.15
CA ILE A 33 -8.03 -6.33 -6.74
C ILE A 33 -9.03 -5.21 -7.06
N ILE A 34 -8.65 -3.95 -6.79
CA ILE A 34 -9.52 -2.77 -7.00
C ILE A 34 -9.67 -2.43 -8.47
N GLU A 35 -8.65 -2.67 -9.29
CA GLU A 35 -8.70 -2.50 -10.74
C GLU A 35 -9.75 -3.43 -11.38
N VAL A 36 -9.87 -4.66 -10.86
CA VAL A 36 -10.86 -5.64 -11.31
C VAL A 36 -12.26 -5.34 -10.78
N ASP A 37 -12.41 -5.05 -9.48
CA ASP A 37 -13.69 -4.70 -8.87
C ASP A 37 -13.53 -3.61 -7.79
N PRO A 38 -13.80 -2.33 -8.11
CA PRO A 38 -13.67 -1.25 -7.13
C PRO A 38 -14.73 -1.32 -6.02
N SER A 39 -15.83 -2.06 -6.24
CA SER A 39 -16.92 -2.24 -5.29
C SER A 39 -16.62 -3.26 -4.20
N ILE A 40 -15.50 -3.98 -4.28
CA ILE A 40 -15.19 -5.09 -3.40
C ILE A 40 -15.19 -4.66 -1.91
N PRO A 41 -15.83 -5.42 -1.01
CA PRO A 41 -15.85 -5.07 0.40
C PRO A 41 -14.48 -5.26 1.03
N ILE A 42 -14.14 -4.38 1.99
CA ILE A 42 -12.84 -4.39 2.66
C ILE A 42 -12.60 -5.70 3.40
N SER A 43 -13.65 -6.32 3.95
CA SER A 43 -13.55 -7.64 4.59
C SER A 43 -12.96 -8.71 3.66
N THR A 44 -13.32 -8.67 2.36
CA THR A 44 -12.78 -9.60 1.36
C THR A 44 -11.32 -9.30 1.06
N ILE A 45 -10.94 -8.02 0.97
CA ILE A 45 -9.53 -7.61 0.81
C ILE A 45 -8.67 -8.12 1.98
N ILE A 46 -9.16 -7.95 3.22
CA ILE A 46 -8.48 -8.43 4.43
C ILE A 46 -8.32 -9.95 4.39
N ALA A 47 -9.38 -10.68 4.03
CA ALA A 47 -9.34 -12.15 3.93
C ALA A 47 -8.35 -12.61 2.85
N HIS A 48 -8.31 -11.92 1.71
CA HIS A 48 -7.37 -12.21 0.63
C HIS A 48 -5.91 -12.00 1.06
N ILE A 49 -5.60 -10.85 1.68
CA ILE A 49 -4.25 -10.56 2.19
C ILE A 49 -3.83 -11.58 3.26
N LYS A 50 -4.75 -11.97 4.14
CA LYS A 50 -4.50 -13.00 5.15
C LYS A 50 -4.18 -14.35 4.50
N SER A 51 -4.88 -14.72 3.44
CA SER A 51 -4.64 -15.97 2.70
C SER A 51 -3.34 -15.92 1.89
N ALA A 52 -3.03 -14.79 1.25
CA ALA A 52 -1.89 -14.66 0.35
C ALA A 52 -0.56 -14.45 1.09
N MET A 53 -0.58 -13.72 2.21
CA MET A 53 0.62 -13.25 2.90
C MET A 53 0.72 -13.70 4.36
N GLY A 54 -0.33 -14.34 4.91
CA GLY A 54 -0.35 -14.79 6.30
C GLY A 54 -0.55 -13.68 7.34
N TYR A 55 -0.68 -12.42 6.92
CA TYR A 55 -0.87 -11.28 7.81
C TYR A 55 -2.33 -10.84 7.90
N THR A 56 -2.79 -10.52 9.10
CA THR A 56 -4.10 -9.90 9.29
C THR A 56 -3.94 -8.39 9.40
N ILE A 57 -4.60 -7.68 8.50
CA ILE A 57 -4.60 -6.22 8.47
C ILE A 57 -5.86 -5.70 9.19
N SER A 58 -5.75 -4.55 9.85
CA SER A 58 -6.92 -3.95 10.49
C SER A 58 -7.86 -3.35 9.44
N TYR A 59 -9.15 -3.28 9.77
CA TYR A 59 -10.16 -2.71 8.87
C TYR A 59 -9.81 -1.29 8.40
N ARG A 60 -9.36 -0.43 9.32
CA ARG A 60 -8.94 0.95 9.01
C ARG A 60 -7.79 1.00 8.00
N LYS A 61 -6.80 0.10 8.12
CA LYS A 61 -5.68 0.01 7.17
C LYS A 61 -6.17 -0.46 5.80
N GLY A 62 -7.02 -1.48 5.76
CA GLY A 62 -7.64 -1.95 4.53
C GLY A 62 -8.46 -0.88 3.82
N TRP A 63 -9.24 -0.09 4.57
CA TRP A 63 -9.98 1.06 4.02
C TRP A 63 -9.05 2.11 3.42
N LEU A 64 -7.99 2.51 4.13
CA LEU A 64 -7.05 3.52 3.65
C LEU A 64 -6.33 3.06 2.36
N TRP A 65 -5.88 1.81 2.32
CA TRP A 65 -5.25 1.26 1.13
C TRP A 65 -6.22 1.15 -0.04
N LYS A 66 -7.49 0.80 0.21
CA LYS A 66 -8.53 0.82 -0.83
C LYS A 66 -8.70 2.22 -1.40
N GLN A 67 -8.80 3.26 -0.56
CA GLN A 67 -8.92 4.64 -1.04
C GLN A 67 -7.71 5.06 -1.87
N HIS A 68 -6.50 4.81 -1.36
CA HIS A 68 -5.28 5.13 -2.08
C HIS A 68 -5.17 4.39 -3.42
N ALA A 69 -5.60 3.14 -3.49
CA ALA A 69 -5.65 2.39 -4.75
C ALA A 69 -6.64 3.00 -5.75
N ILE A 70 -7.83 3.39 -5.30
CA ILE A 70 -8.83 4.07 -6.13
C ILE A 70 -8.28 5.41 -6.66
N GLU A 71 -7.70 6.23 -5.79
CA GLU A 71 -7.09 7.51 -6.18
C GLU A 71 -5.95 7.32 -7.19
N ASN A 72 -5.14 6.27 -7.01
CA ASN A 72 -4.03 5.98 -7.91
C ASN A 72 -4.49 5.45 -9.29
N ILE A 73 -5.58 4.68 -9.35
CA ILE A 73 -6.09 4.08 -10.60
C ILE A 73 -7.00 5.05 -11.36
N PHE A 74 -7.96 5.66 -10.66
CA PHE A 74 -9.02 6.49 -11.25
C PHE A 74 -8.75 7.98 -11.16
N GLY A 75 -7.68 8.39 -10.46
CA GLY A 75 -7.36 9.77 -10.18
C GLY A 75 -8.10 10.32 -8.96
N ASN A 76 -7.68 11.49 -8.51
CA ASN A 76 -8.28 12.14 -7.36
C ASN A 76 -9.71 12.64 -7.69
N TRP A 77 -10.65 12.38 -6.79
CA TRP A 77 -12.04 12.82 -6.93
C TRP A 77 -12.15 14.35 -7.03
N GLU A 78 -11.27 15.08 -6.34
CA GLU A 78 -11.25 16.54 -6.33
C GLU A 78 -10.91 17.10 -7.72
N GLU A 79 -9.98 16.46 -8.43
CA GLU A 79 -9.61 16.85 -9.79
C GLU A 79 -10.77 16.59 -10.77
N SER A 80 -11.51 15.49 -10.59
CA SER A 80 -12.72 15.19 -11.37
C SER A 80 -13.83 16.21 -11.12
N TYR A 81 -14.02 16.64 -9.87
CA TYR A 81 -15.02 17.65 -9.52
C TYR A 81 -14.67 19.03 -10.09
N ASN A 82 -13.40 19.43 -10.02
CA ASN A 82 -12.93 20.69 -10.60
C ASN A 82 -13.11 20.75 -12.12
N LYS A 83 -12.89 19.63 -12.84
CA LYS A 83 -13.18 19.53 -14.27
C LYS A 83 -14.66 19.72 -14.58
N LEU A 84 -15.55 19.11 -13.81
CA LEU A 84 -17.00 19.26 -13.97
C LEU A 84 -17.45 20.70 -13.72
N SER A 85 -16.95 21.34 -12.66
CA SER A 85 -17.24 22.75 -12.37
C SER A 85 -16.80 23.68 -13.52
N GLY A 86 -15.60 23.45 -14.07
CA GLY A 86 -15.12 24.19 -15.24
C GLY A 86 -15.97 23.98 -16.50
N MET A 87 -16.45 22.76 -16.74
CA MET A 87 -17.35 22.46 -17.87
C MET A 87 -18.73 23.12 -17.70
N LEU A 88 -19.27 23.15 -16.49
CA LEU A 88 -20.55 23.79 -16.19
C LEU A 88 -20.48 25.32 -16.28
N GLN A 89 -19.32 25.92 -15.99
CA GLN A 89 -19.11 27.36 -16.15
C GLN A 89 -18.84 27.79 -17.60
N ALA A 90 -18.46 26.86 -18.47
CA ALA A 90 -18.20 27.12 -19.88
C ALA A 90 -19.43 26.93 -20.79
N MET A 91 -20.57 26.50 -20.22
CA MET A 91 -21.89 26.46 -20.86
C MET A 91 -22.70 27.73 -20.52
#